data_AF-A0A932IV34-F1
#
_entry.id   AF-A0A932IV34-F1
#
_cell.length_a   1.000
_cell.length_b   1.000
_cell.length_c   1.000
_cell.angle_alpha   90.00
_cell.angle_beta   90.00
_cell.angle_gamma   90.00
#
_symmetry.space_group_name_H-M   'P 1'
#
loop_
_entity.id
_entity.type
_entity.pdbx_description
1 polymer ?
#
loop_
_entity_poly.entity_id
_entity_poly.type
_entity_poly.pdbx_seq_one_letter_code
_entity_poly.pdbx_strand_id
1 'polypeptide(L)'
;MTLPGADVQGFVDGPRCSYRAALMVRTAQSQAVVCDEGSGLYTYKGLRLIDSARIDVPGAVPNQTGFVATNTAADTRYVLSRSGLAIYTNGQVYSEPAVASGP
;
A
#
# COMPACT_ATOMS: atom_id res chain seq x y z
N MET A 1 -10.57 -15.03 1.88
CA MET A 1 -10.84 -14.25 3.12
C MET A 1 -10.55 -12.80 2.79
N THR A 2 -11.59 -11.99 2.65
CA THR A 2 -11.46 -10.53 2.54
C THR A 2 -11.10 -9.97 3.91
N LEU A 3 -10.29 -8.92 3.96
CA LEU A 3 -10.01 -8.21 5.21
C LEU A 3 -11.33 -7.63 5.76
N PRO A 4 -11.54 -7.62 7.08
CA PRO A 4 -12.66 -6.89 7.67
C PRO A 4 -12.59 -5.41 7.28
N GLY A 5 -13.65 -4.91 6.64
CA GLY A 5 -13.71 -3.55 6.11
C GLY A 5 -12.97 -3.36 4.78
N ALA A 6 -12.72 -4.43 4.03
CA ALA A 6 -12.19 -4.37 2.67
C ALA A 6 -12.96 -5.26 1.69
N ASP A 7 -13.00 -4.83 0.43
CA ASP A 7 -13.57 -5.54 -0.71
C ASP A 7 -12.53 -5.69 -1.84
N VAL A 8 -12.95 -6.16 -3.01
CA VAL A 8 -12.06 -6.39 -4.17
C VAL A 8 -11.35 -5.14 -4.68
N GLN A 9 -11.80 -3.95 -4.28
CA GLN A 9 -11.20 -2.68 -4.64
C GLN A 9 -10.33 -2.11 -3.51
N GLY A 10 -10.21 -2.75 -2.34
CA GLY A 10 -9.43 -2.25 -1.21
C GLY A 10 -10.29 -1.94 0.02
N PHE A 11 -9.89 -0.97 0.85
CA PHE A 11 -10.55 -0.68 2.12
C PHE A 11 -11.79 0.21 1.93
N VAL A 12 -12.92 -0.17 2.53
CA VAL A 12 -14.20 0.54 2.36
C VAL A 12 -14.12 2.00 2.81
N ASP A 13 -13.51 2.23 3.98
CA ASP A 13 -13.30 3.57 4.55
C ASP A 13 -11.91 4.16 4.26
N GLY A 14 -11.17 3.55 3.34
CA GLY A 14 -9.74 3.79 3.17
C GLY A 14 -9.30 3.93 1.71
N PRO A 15 -8.04 3.58 1.40
CA PRO A 15 -7.56 3.58 0.03
C PRO A 15 -8.30 2.54 -0.81
N ARG A 16 -8.83 2.98 -1.95
CA ARG A 16 -9.60 2.16 -2.91
C ARG A 16 -9.08 2.31 -4.34
N CYS A 17 -9.20 1.24 -5.10
CA CYS A 17 -8.80 1.11 -6.49
C CYS A 17 -10.01 1.26 -7.41
N SER A 18 -9.76 1.80 -8.60
CA SER A 18 -10.81 1.91 -9.64
C SER A 18 -11.21 0.56 -10.21
N TYR A 19 -10.25 -0.37 -10.35
CA TYR A 19 -10.48 -1.71 -10.91
C TYR A 19 -10.41 -2.81 -9.84
N ARG A 20 -9.21 -3.16 -9.38
CA ARG A 20 -9.02 -4.14 -8.30
C ARG A 20 -7.78 -3.87 -7.47
N ALA A 21 -7.80 -4.31 -6.21
CA ALA A 21 -6.60 -4.44 -5.40
C ALA A 21 -5.79 -5.66 -5.87
N ALA A 22 -4.48 -5.49 -5.97
CA ALA A 22 -3.51 -6.57 -6.19
C ALA A 22 -2.87 -7.04 -4.87
N LEU A 23 -2.77 -6.13 -3.91
CA LEU A 23 -2.35 -6.41 -2.55
C LEU A 23 -2.90 -5.32 -1.64
N MET A 24 -3.45 -5.72 -0.49
CA MET A 24 -3.86 -4.80 0.56
C MET A 24 -3.33 -5.23 1.91
N VAL A 25 -2.93 -4.25 2.72
CA VAL A 25 -2.34 -4.45 4.04
C VAL A 25 -2.88 -3.40 5.00
N ARG A 26 -3.28 -3.85 6.18
CA ARG A 26 -3.61 -3.00 7.33
C ARG A 26 -2.52 -3.18 8.37
N THR A 27 -1.93 -2.09 8.81
CA THR A 27 -1.00 -2.03 9.95
C THR A 27 -1.67 -1.32 11.12
N ALA A 28 -0.96 -1.17 12.24
CA ALA A 28 -1.44 -0.39 13.37
C ALA A 28 -1.53 1.13 13.07
N GLN A 29 -0.73 1.65 12.13
CA GLN A 29 -0.64 3.09 11.86
C GLN A 29 -1.08 3.47 10.45
N SER A 30 -1.22 2.51 9.54
CA SER A 30 -1.45 2.75 8.11
C SER A 30 -2.38 1.69 7.48
N GLN A 31 -3.05 2.10 6.42
CA GLN A 31 -3.68 1.22 5.44
C GLN A 31 -3.00 1.43 4.09
N ALA A 32 -2.63 0.36 3.43
CA ALA A 32 -1.97 0.40 2.14
C ALA A 32 -2.64 -0.56 1.15
N VAL A 33 -2.85 -0.08 -0.07
CA VAL A 33 -3.41 -0.88 -1.16
C VAL A 33 -2.57 -0.63 -2.41
N VAL A 34 -2.25 -1.69 -3.13
CA VAL A 34 -1.69 -1.62 -4.48
C VAL A 34 -2.82 -1.89 -5.44
N CYS A 35 -3.12 -0.91 -6.28
CA CYS A 35 -4.13 -0.99 -7.30
C CYS A 35 -3.53 -1.50 -8.59
N ASP A 36 -4.18 -2.50 -9.20
CA ASP A 36 -3.93 -2.90 -10.57
C ASP A 36 -4.72 -1.97 -11.49
N GLU A 37 -4.01 -1.11 -12.21
CA GLU A 37 -4.58 -0.18 -13.18
C GLU A 37 -4.75 -0.84 -14.56
N GLY A 38 -4.35 -2.11 -14.72
CA GLY A 38 -4.29 -2.82 -15.97
C GLY A 38 -2.93 -2.73 -16.66
N SER A 39 -2.70 -3.61 -17.65
CA SER A 39 -1.47 -3.61 -18.48
C SER A 39 -0.16 -3.71 -17.68
N GLY A 40 -0.20 -4.30 -16.48
CA GLY A 40 0.97 -4.44 -15.60
C GLY A 40 1.38 -3.12 -14.90
N LEU A 41 0.53 -2.10 -14.96
CA LEU A 41 0.71 -0.85 -14.22
C LEU A 41 0.05 -0.98 -12.85
N TYR A 42 0.81 -0.61 -11.81
CA TYR A 42 0.31 -0.61 -10.45
C TYR A 42 0.49 0.76 -9.79
N THR A 43 -0.48 1.11 -8.96
CA THR A 43 -0.45 2.35 -8.16
C THR A 43 -0.52 1.99 -6.68
N TYR A 44 0.46 2.43 -5.91
CA TYR A 44 0.39 2.32 -4.46
C TYR A 44 -0.47 3.46 -3.90
N LYS A 45 -1.42 3.12 -3.03
CA LYS A 45 -2.27 4.05 -2.30
C LYS A 45 -2.09 3.81 -0.81
N GLY A 46 -1.59 4.81 -0.09
CA GLY A 46 -1.41 4.78 1.35
C GLY A 46 -2.36 5.73 2.06
N LEU A 47 -2.87 5.32 3.23
CA LEU A 47 -3.59 6.15 4.17
C LEU A 47 -2.94 6.00 5.54
N ARG A 48 -2.47 7.10 6.11
CA ARG A 48 -1.99 7.15 7.49
C ARG A 48 -3.19 7.35 8.43
N LEU A 49 -3.32 6.49 9.43
CA LEU A 49 -4.52 6.44 10.29
C LEU A 49 -4.57 7.59 11.31
N ILE A 50 -3.42 8.08 11.78
CA ILE A 50 -3.38 9.11 12.84
C ILE A 50 -3.93 10.46 12.39
N ASP A 51 -3.76 10.81 11.11
CA ASP A 51 -4.11 12.13 10.56
C ASP A 51 -4.85 12.05 9.22
N SER A 52 -5.23 10.84 8.80
CA SER A 52 -5.92 10.60 7.52
C SER A 52 -5.17 11.11 6.28
N ALA A 53 -3.84 11.28 6.37
CA ALA A 53 -3.03 11.70 5.24
C ALA A 53 -2.99 10.59 4.17
N ARG A 54 -3.29 10.96 2.93
CA ARG A 54 -3.31 10.04 1.78
C ARG A 54 -2.15 10.30 0.84
N ILE A 55 -1.67 9.24 0.22
CA ILE A 55 -0.66 9.31 -0.83
C ILE A 55 -0.98 8.32 -1.94
N ASP A 56 -0.78 8.76 -3.17
CA ASP A 56 -0.89 7.95 -4.37
C ASP A 56 0.45 8.00 -5.09
N VAL A 57 1.07 6.83 -5.28
CA VAL A 57 2.38 6.69 -5.91
C VAL A 57 2.23 5.74 -7.11
N PRO A 58 2.15 6.26 -8.34
CA PRO A 58 2.08 5.43 -9.53
C PRO A 58 3.43 4.74 -9.79
N GLY A 59 3.41 3.70 -10.63
CA GLY A 59 4.63 2.97 -11.00
C GLY A 59 5.13 2.05 -9.89
N ALA A 60 4.23 1.51 -9.08
CA ALA A 60 4.56 0.43 -8.17
C ALA A 60 4.99 -0.80 -8.98
N VAL A 61 6.10 -1.42 -8.59
CA VAL A 61 6.64 -2.60 -9.26
C VAL A 61 6.48 -3.83 -8.38
N PRO A 62 6.07 -4.98 -8.92
CA PRO A 62 6.02 -6.23 -8.16
C PRO A 62 7.43 -6.65 -7.72
N ASN A 63 7.52 -7.23 -6.54
CA ASN A 63 8.71 -7.81 -5.94
C ASN A 63 8.39 -9.22 -5.42
N GLN A 64 9.40 -10.01 -5.04
CA GLN A 64 9.25 -11.40 -4.60
C GLN A 64 8.16 -11.61 -3.52
N THR A 65 7.96 -10.63 -2.64
CA THR A 65 7.05 -10.73 -1.48
C THR A 65 5.89 -9.71 -1.49
N GLY A 66 5.77 -8.89 -2.55
CA GLY A 66 4.76 -7.84 -2.63
C GLY A 66 5.07 -6.80 -3.71
N PHE A 67 5.12 -5.51 -3.35
CA PHE A 67 5.32 -4.40 -4.29
C PHE A 67 6.24 -3.33 -3.71
N VAL A 68 6.90 -2.59 -4.60
CA VAL A 68 7.74 -1.44 -4.26
C VAL A 68 7.25 -0.24 -5.03
N ALA A 69 6.96 0.86 -4.34
CA ALA A 69 6.63 2.14 -4.96
C ALA A 69 7.65 3.20 -4.56
N THR A 70 8.09 4.02 -5.50
CA THR A 70 9.09 5.08 -5.26
C THR A 70 8.48 6.42 -5.59
N ASN A 71 8.34 7.28 -4.58
CA ASN A 71 7.99 8.68 -4.75
C ASN A 71 9.28 9.50 -4.87
N THR A 72 9.68 9.81 -6.10
CA THR A 72 10.90 10.57 -6.41
C THR A 72 10.83 12.03 -5.96
N ALA A 73 9.64 12.63 -5.93
CA ALA A 73 9.46 14.02 -5.47
C ALA A 73 9.72 14.16 -3.96
N ALA A 74 9.46 13.11 -3.19
CA ALA A 74 9.65 13.08 -1.75
C ALA A 74 10.83 12.22 -1.28
N ASP A 75 11.69 11.76 -2.20
CA ASP A 75 12.79 10.81 -1.95
C ASP A 75 12.39 9.67 -0.98
N THR A 76 11.23 9.06 -1.25
CA THR A 76 10.62 8.08 -0.35
C THR A 76 10.26 6.81 -1.10
N ARG A 77 10.68 5.67 -0.57
CA ARG A 77 10.40 4.34 -1.11
C ARG A 77 9.52 3.55 -0.14
N TYR A 78 8.42 3.02 -0.65
CA TYR A 78 7.48 2.18 0.06
C TYR A 78 7.67 0.73 -0.40
N VAL A 79 7.95 -0.17 0.52
CA VAL A 79 8.04 -1.61 0.28
C VAL A 79 6.87 -2.25 1.01
N LEU A 80 5.88 -2.67 0.24
CA LEU A 80 4.68 -3.30 0.76
C LEU A 80 4.75 -4.81 0.55
N SER A 81 4.51 -5.59 1.59
CA SER A 81 4.43 -7.05 1.53
C SER A 81 3.26 -7.56 2.35
N ARG A 82 2.94 -8.85 2.23
CA ARG A 82 1.93 -9.47 3.11
C ARG A 82 2.28 -9.40 4.60
N SER A 83 3.56 -9.20 4.93
CA SER A 83 4.05 -9.10 6.31
C SER A 83 4.03 -7.67 6.87
N GLY A 84 3.86 -6.64 6.03
CA GLY A 84 3.80 -5.26 6.51
C GLY A 84 4.18 -4.22 5.46
N LEU A 85 4.48 -3.02 5.96
CA LEU A 85 4.93 -1.88 5.18
C LEU A 85 6.29 -1.41 5.72
N ALA A 86 7.27 -1.27 4.85
CA ALA A 86 8.53 -0.59 5.16
C ALA A 86 8.66 0.69 4.33
N ILE A 87 8.91 1.81 5.00
CA ILE A 87 9.02 3.14 4.40
C ILE A 87 10.46 3.61 4.58
N TYR A 88 11.15 3.84 3.48
CA TYR A 88 12.51 4.37 3.43
C TYR A 88 12.41 5.83 3.02
N THR A 89 12.80 6.75 3.87
CA THR A 89 12.75 8.19 3.58
C THR A 89 13.91 8.89 4.28
N ASN A 90 14.62 9.79 3.58
CA ASN A 90 15.71 10.57 4.16
C ASN A 90 16.76 9.74 4.95
N GLY A 91 17.07 8.52 4.48
CA GLY A 91 17.99 7.60 5.15
C GLY A 91 17.46 6.90 6.41
N GLN A 92 16.20 7.16 6.79
CA GLN A 92 15.50 6.46 7.87
C GLN A 92 14.60 5.35 7.33
N VAL A 93 14.39 4.33 8.15
CA VAL A 93 13.49 3.20 7.84
C VAL A 93 12.43 3.11 8.92
N TYR A 94 11.17 3.23 8.50
CA TYR A 94 10.00 2.99 9.34
C TYR A 94 9.39 1.66 8.93
N SER A 95 9.29 0.71 9.86
CA SER A 95 8.68 -0.60 9.60
C SER A 95 7.41 -0.76 10.41
N GLU A 96 6.34 -1.10 9.70
CA GLU A 96 5.01 -1.31 10.25
C GLU A 96 4.57 -2.75 9.96
N PRO A 97 4.43 -3.62 10.98
CA PRO A 97 3.99 -4.99 10.77
C PRO A 97 2.51 -5.03 10.33
N ALA A 98 2.17 -6.00 9.48
CA ALA A 98 0.80 -6.25 9.09
C ALA A 98 -0.01 -6.78 10.27
N VAL A 99 -1.10 -6.09 10.58
CA VAL A 99 -2.18 -6.62 11.44
C VAL A 99 -3.06 -7.55 10.62
N ALA A 100 -3.28 -7.22 9.34
CA ALA A 100 -3.96 -8.09 8.39
C ALA A 100 -3.52 -7.77 6.96
N SER A 101 -3.50 -8.78 6.08
CA SER A 101 -3.21 -8.60 4.65
C SER A 101 -4.06 -9.53 3.78
N GLY A 102 -4.36 -9.08 2.55
CA GLY A 102 -5.26 -9.74 1.61
C GLY A 102 -4.84 -9.49 0.17
N PRO A 103 -5.25 -10.37 -0.76
CA PRO A 103 -5.12 -10.11 -2.19
C PRO A 103 -5.97 -8.91 -2.60
#